data_AF-A0A3D4MEX8-F1
#
_entry.id   AF-A0A3D4MEX8-F1
#
_cell.length_a   1.000
_cell.length_b   1.000
_cell.length_c   1.000
_cell.angle_alpha   90.00
_cell.angle_beta   90.00
_cell.angle_gamma   90.00
#
_symmetry.space_group_name_H-M   'P 1'
#
loop_
_entity.id
_entity.type
_entity.pdbx_description
1 polymer ?
#
loop_
_entity_poly.entity_id
_entity_poly.type
_entity_poly.pdbx_seq_one_letter_code
_entity_poly.pdbx_strand_id
1 'polypeptide(L)'
;MNNNRFDILGCAVHGIRSVFAEWRYLSSVALMPVALTALIEIVKLYGVEKQSIVTELITLLPAGAMAAWFMFLQTRLLVFGERKGKPSVHSGEERRRAFEASMLLWLLVNMAGLAFIAFLLYWAKTQQAGSNPAVTAVGYLLIGAVFWGLRFSIVHILGAVGYSIRDYIYRVNGAMVSLRLLAMMLIVLLPVSLVASPVEAALFEAIKEEAAPLHVSGLLLMVVVLKFVFLSFFNAAGVFALREMLKIGTGKAQGAGR
;
A
#
# COMPACT_ATOMS: atom_id res chain seq x y z
N MET A 1 -4.82 -5.18 35.10
CA MET A 1 -4.82 -4.66 33.71
C MET A 1 -4.81 -5.87 32.78
N ASN A 2 -5.89 -6.12 32.03
CA ASN A 2 -5.88 -7.20 31.05
C ASN A 2 -4.81 -6.93 29.99
N ASN A 3 -3.82 -7.81 29.91
CA ASN A 3 -2.85 -7.88 28.83
C ASN A 3 -3.56 -8.33 27.55
N ASN A 4 -4.39 -7.46 26.98
CA ASN A 4 -4.86 -7.66 25.60
C ASN A 4 -3.64 -7.49 24.70
N ARG A 5 -3.02 -8.63 24.38
CA ARG A 5 -1.95 -8.72 23.39
C ARG A 5 -2.54 -8.30 22.05
N PHE A 6 -1.79 -7.50 21.30
CA PHE A 6 -2.18 -7.06 19.95
C PHE A 6 -2.36 -8.27 19.04
N ASP A 7 -3.57 -8.50 18.53
CA ASP A 7 -3.93 -9.66 17.72
C ASP A 7 -3.66 -9.42 16.22
N ILE A 8 -2.39 -9.61 15.84
CA ILE A 8 -1.92 -9.45 14.46
C ILE A 8 -2.70 -10.35 13.49
N LEU A 9 -2.94 -11.60 13.88
CA LEU A 9 -3.61 -12.58 13.04
C LEU A 9 -5.10 -12.23 12.89
N GLY A 10 -5.75 -11.87 13.98
CA GLY A 10 -7.13 -11.37 13.97
C GLY A 10 -7.29 -10.18 13.03
N CYS A 11 -6.42 -9.16 13.15
CA CYS A 11 -6.44 -8.00 12.26
C CYS A 11 -6.30 -8.38 10.77
N ALA A 12 -5.36 -9.26 10.43
CA ALA A 12 -5.17 -9.72 9.06
C ALA A 12 -6.38 -10.51 8.52
N VAL A 13 -6.90 -11.47 9.29
CA VAL A 13 -8.05 -12.29 8.90
C VAL A 13 -9.31 -11.44 8.76
N HIS A 14 -9.56 -10.51 9.69
CA HIS A 14 -10.69 -9.58 9.58
C HIS A 14 -10.56 -8.65 8.38
N GLY A 15 -9.35 -8.18 8.08
CA GLY A 15 -9.05 -7.40 6.88
C GLY A 15 -9.43 -8.17 5.61
N ILE A 16 -8.92 -9.38 5.46
CA ILE A 16 -9.18 -10.25 4.30
C ILE A 16 -10.68 -10.55 4.17
N ARG A 17 -11.33 -10.98 5.26
CA ARG A 17 -12.78 -11.27 5.27
C ARG A 17 -13.62 -10.07 4.88
N SER A 18 -13.23 -8.87 5.31
CA SER A 18 -13.96 -7.63 4.97
C SER A 18 -13.81 -7.27 3.49
N VAL A 19 -12.64 -7.51 2.89
CA VAL A 19 -12.44 -7.34 1.44
C VAL A 19 -13.30 -8.34 0.67
N PHE A 20 -13.35 -9.60 1.09
CA PHE A 20 -14.23 -10.59 0.47
C PHE A 20 -15.71 -10.28 0.66
N ALA A 21 -16.14 -9.70 1.79
CA ALA A 21 -17.53 -9.32 1.97
C ALA A 21 -17.96 -8.20 1.00
N GLU A 22 -17.04 -7.30 0.66
CA GLU A 22 -17.29 -6.14 -0.22
C GLU A 22 -16.68 -6.30 -1.62
N TRP A 23 -16.36 -7.53 -2.03
CA TRP A 23 -15.57 -7.81 -3.24
C TRP A 23 -16.16 -7.18 -4.49
N ARG A 24 -17.48 -7.27 -4.70
CA ARG A 24 -18.14 -6.70 -5.90
C ARG A 24 -17.92 -5.20 -6.01
N TYR A 25 -18.08 -4.50 -4.89
CA TYR A 25 -17.88 -3.05 -4.85
C TYR A 25 -16.40 -2.72 -5.05
N LEU A 26 -15.51 -3.36 -4.30
CA LEU A 26 -14.07 -3.08 -4.38
C LEU A 26 -13.49 -3.42 -5.76
N SER A 27 -13.90 -4.52 -6.38
CA SER A 27 -13.51 -4.86 -7.76
C SER A 27 -13.96 -3.79 -8.75
N SER A 28 -15.19 -3.28 -8.65
CA SER A 28 -15.67 -2.22 -9.54
C SER A 28 -14.87 -0.92 -9.42
N VAL A 29 -14.47 -0.56 -8.20
CA VAL A 29 -13.66 0.64 -7.93
C VAL A 29 -12.21 0.42 -8.34
N ALA A 30 -11.69 -0.81 -8.20
CA ALA A 30 -10.33 -1.18 -8.57
C ALA A 30 -10.09 -1.22 -10.09
N LEU A 31 -11.13 -1.31 -10.93
CA LEU A 31 -10.99 -1.35 -12.39
C LEU A 31 -10.16 -0.18 -12.94
N MET A 32 -10.47 1.04 -12.51
CA MET A 32 -9.78 2.24 -13.01
C MET A 32 -8.28 2.29 -12.60
N PRO A 33 -7.90 2.14 -11.32
CA PRO A 33 -6.49 2.16 -10.95
C PRO A 33 -5.73 0.97 -11.55
N VAL A 34 -6.33 -0.22 -11.65
CA VAL A 34 -5.72 -1.37 -12.34
C VAL A 34 -5.48 -1.08 -13.82
N ALA A 35 -6.48 -0.56 -14.53
CA ALA A 35 -6.38 -0.25 -15.95
C ALA A 35 -5.32 0.81 -16.22
N LEU A 36 -5.27 1.88 -15.41
CA LEU A 36 -4.26 2.93 -15.55
C LEU A 36 -2.85 2.40 -15.26
N THR A 37 -2.67 1.63 -14.18
CA THR A 37 -1.37 1.04 -13.87
C THR A 37 -0.93 0.07 -14.96
N ALA A 38 -1.81 -0.81 -15.44
CA ALA A 38 -1.49 -1.72 -16.54
C ALA A 38 -1.11 -0.96 -17.81
N LEU A 39 -1.85 0.10 -18.17
CA LEU A 39 -1.53 0.95 -19.32
C LEU A 39 -0.14 1.59 -19.18
N ILE A 40 0.18 2.15 -18.01
CA ILE A 40 1.49 2.75 -17.75
C ILE A 40 2.59 1.68 -17.90
N GLU A 41 2.42 0.50 -17.30
CA GLU A 41 3.42 -0.58 -17.41
C GLU A 41 3.59 -1.09 -18.85
N ILE A 42 2.52 -1.18 -19.63
CA ILE A 42 2.59 -1.53 -21.07
C ILE A 42 3.37 -0.45 -21.85
N VAL A 43 3.07 0.84 -21.61
CA VAL A 43 3.77 1.95 -22.26
C VAL A 43 5.26 1.95 -21.88
N LYS A 44 5.59 1.62 -20.63
CA LYS A 44 6.98 1.50 -20.20
C LYS A 44 7.71 0.37 -20.92
N LEU A 45 7.05 -0.78 -21.05
CA LEU A 45 7.64 -1.97 -21.66
C LEU A 45 7.92 -1.80 -23.16
N TYR A 46 7.03 -1.13 -23.90
CA TYR A 46 7.15 -1.02 -25.37
C TYR A 46 7.56 0.37 -25.88
N GLY A 47 7.41 1.42 -25.08
CA GLY A 47 7.43 2.81 -25.57
C GLY A 47 8.65 3.63 -25.18
N VAL A 48 9.54 3.15 -24.29
CA VAL A 48 10.63 3.99 -23.78
C VAL A 48 11.95 3.23 -23.69
N GLU A 49 12.80 3.37 -24.71
CA GLU A 49 14.12 2.72 -24.79
C GLU A 49 15.13 3.20 -23.72
N LYS A 50 14.91 4.38 -23.11
CA LYS A 50 15.77 4.93 -22.05
C LYS A 50 14.95 5.66 -20.98
N GLN A 51 14.61 4.97 -19.90
CA GLN A 51 13.97 5.61 -18.75
C GLN A 51 15.01 6.10 -17.76
N SER A 52 15.05 7.42 -17.55
CA SER A 52 15.72 7.97 -16.39
C SER A 52 14.92 7.66 -15.12
N ILE A 53 15.57 7.61 -13.95
CA ILE A 53 14.88 7.43 -12.66
C ILE A 53 13.81 8.52 -12.44
N VAL A 54 14.06 9.73 -12.94
CA VAL A 54 13.11 10.85 -12.86
C VAL A 54 11.88 10.58 -13.73
N THR A 55 12.09 10.09 -14.95
CA THR A 55 10.99 9.67 -15.85
C THR A 55 10.18 8.53 -15.22
N GLU A 56 10.86 7.56 -14.61
CA GLU A 56 10.21 6.45 -13.91
C GLU A 56 9.35 6.96 -12.74
N LEU A 57 9.87 7.89 -11.95
CA LEU A 57 9.13 8.48 -10.83
C LEU A 57 7.91 9.27 -11.32
N ILE A 58 8.06 10.11 -12.34
CA ILE A 58 6.96 10.94 -12.87
C ILE A 58 5.86 10.06 -13.48
N THR A 59 6.23 9.01 -14.21
CA THR A 59 5.26 8.08 -14.82
C THR A 59 4.51 7.24 -13.79
N LEU A 60 5.07 7.03 -12.59
CA LEU A 60 4.40 6.33 -11.48
C LEU A 60 3.44 7.22 -10.67
N LEU A 61 3.57 8.56 -10.72
CA LEU A 61 2.71 9.46 -9.93
C LEU A 61 1.21 9.26 -10.20
N PRO A 62 0.72 9.15 -11.46
CA PRO A 62 -0.69 8.91 -11.74
C PRO A 62 -1.19 7.58 -11.16
N ALA A 63 -0.39 6.51 -11.29
CA ALA A 63 -0.70 5.21 -10.70
C ALA A 63 -0.74 5.28 -9.17
N GLY A 64 0.21 5.98 -8.55
CA GLY A 64 0.26 6.22 -7.11
C GLY A 64 -0.96 6.99 -6.60
N ALA A 65 -1.39 8.04 -7.31
CA ALA A 65 -2.57 8.83 -6.95
C ALA A 65 -3.86 8.00 -7.05
N MET A 66 -3.98 7.20 -8.11
CA MET A 66 -5.13 6.30 -8.31
C MET A 66 -5.17 5.17 -7.27
N ALA A 67 -4.02 4.63 -6.88
CA ALA A 67 -3.91 3.70 -5.76
C ALA A 67 -4.34 4.39 -4.44
N ALA A 68 -3.90 5.63 -4.19
CA ALA A 68 -4.31 6.38 -3.00
C ALA A 68 -5.83 6.60 -2.95
N TRP A 69 -6.43 6.92 -4.09
CA TRP A 69 -7.88 7.06 -4.23
C TRP A 69 -8.63 5.77 -3.92
N PHE A 70 -8.16 4.64 -4.44
CA PHE A 70 -8.71 3.33 -4.09
C PHE A 70 -8.61 3.05 -2.58
N MET A 71 -7.43 3.27 -1.99
CA MET A 71 -7.16 3.06 -0.56
C MET A 71 -8.02 3.94 0.34
N PHE A 72 -8.25 5.19 -0.07
CA PHE A 72 -9.13 6.13 0.61
C PHE A 72 -10.58 5.62 0.61
N LEU A 73 -11.11 5.24 -0.57
CA LEU A 73 -12.48 4.72 -0.68
C LEU A 73 -12.67 3.44 0.13
N GLN A 74 -11.70 2.53 0.08
CA GLN A 74 -11.73 1.31 0.89
C GLN A 74 -11.69 1.61 2.39
N THR A 75 -10.85 2.54 2.84
CA THR A 75 -10.78 2.94 4.25
C THR A 75 -12.13 3.48 4.71
N ARG A 76 -12.74 4.39 3.95
CA ARG A 76 -14.04 4.98 4.32
C ARG A 76 -15.18 3.97 4.27
N LEU A 77 -15.13 3.01 3.36
CA LEU A 77 -16.06 1.87 3.38
C LEU A 77 -15.93 1.07 4.68
N LEU A 78 -14.72 0.70 5.08
CA LEU A 78 -14.50 -0.14 6.27
C LEU A 78 -14.75 0.61 7.59
N VAL A 79 -14.51 1.92 7.60
CA VAL A 79 -14.65 2.75 8.80
C VAL A 79 -16.05 3.32 8.96
N PHE A 80 -16.63 3.85 7.89
CA PHE A 80 -17.90 4.60 7.92
C PHE A 80 -19.03 3.91 7.14
N GLY A 81 -18.77 2.81 6.44
CA GLY A 81 -19.77 2.17 5.57
C GLY A 81 -20.07 2.97 4.30
N GLU A 82 -19.23 3.95 3.94
CA GLU A 82 -19.46 4.82 2.79
C GLU A 82 -19.29 4.07 1.47
N ARG A 83 -20.33 4.11 0.62
CA ARG A 83 -20.29 3.61 -0.75
C ARG A 83 -20.46 4.77 -1.73
N LYS A 84 -19.82 4.68 -2.90
CA LYS A 84 -20.00 5.65 -3.98
C LYS A 84 -21.49 5.84 -4.28
N GLY A 85 -21.94 7.09 -4.30
CA GLY A 85 -23.33 7.46 -4.60
C GLY A 85 -24.31 7.39 -3.43
N LYS A 86 -23.89 6.99 -2.22
CA LYS A 86 -24.72 7.07 -1.01
C LYS A 86 -24.43 8.36 -0.23
N PRO A 87 -25.43 8.93 0.47
CA PRO A 87 -25.22 10.09 1.32
C PRO A 87 -24.19 9.77 2.42
N SER A 88 -23.27 10.70 2.64
CA SER A 88 -22.22 10.64 3.64
C SER A 88 -22.66 11.42 4.88
N VAL A 89 -22.27 10.94 6.07
CA VAL A 89 -22.46 11.68 7.34
C VAL A 89 -21.56 12.92 7.39
N HIS A 90 -20.42 12.87 6.69
CA HIS A 90 -19.46 13.96 6.59
C HIS A 90 -19.78 14.91 5.45
N SER A 91 -19.51 16.21 5.67
CA SER A 91 -19.63 17.24 4.64
C SER A 91 -18.69 16.97 3.46
N GLY A 92 -19.04 17.47 2.27
CA GLY A 92 -18.22 17.30 1.07
C GLY A 92 -16.81 17.88 1.21
N GLU A 93 -16.69 19.01 1.89
CA GLU A 93 -15.42 19.70 2.13
C GLU A 93 -14.52 18.93 3.12
N GLU A 94 -15.07 18.39 4.21
CA GLU A 94 -14.32 17.51 5.12
C GLU A 94 -13.81 16.27 4.39
N ARG A 95 -14.66 15.64 3.58
CA ARG A 95 -14.32 14.44 2.82
C ARG A 95 -13.23 14.72 1.78
N ARG A 96 -13.27 15.89 1.14
CA ARG A 96 -12.23 16.36 0.22
C ARG A 96 -10.89 16.55 0.93
N ARG A 97 -10.85 17.25 2.06
CA ARG A 97 -9.60 17.45 2.83
C ARG A 97 -9.01 16.14 3.33
N ALA A 98 -9.86 15.22 3.80
CA ALA A 98 -9.44 13.88 4.20
C ALA A 98 -8.85 13.09 3.02
N PHE A 99 -9.44 13.21 1.83
CA PHE A 99 -8.91 12.62 0.61
C PHE A 99 -7.54 13.21 0.25
N GLU A 100 -7.42 14.53 0.20
CA GLU A 100 -6.15 15.22 -0.10
C GLU A 100 -5.04 14.81 0.88
N ALA A 101 -5.33 14.78 2.17
CA ALA A 101 -4.39 14.33 3.19
C ALA A 101 -3.98 12.86 3.01
N SER A 102 -4.94 11.95 2.83
CA SER A 102 -4.68 10.53 2.58
C SER A 102 -3.81 10.33 1.32
N MET A 103 -4.10 11.08 0.26
CA MET A 103 -3.40 10.98 -1.02
C MET A 103 -1.96 11.45 -0.89
N LEU A 104 -1.72 12.61 -0.28
CA LEU A 104 -0.37 13.14 -0.07
C LEU A 104 0.49 12.21 0.78
N LEU A 105 -0.08 11.66 1.87
CA LEU A 105 0.65 10.73 2.75
C LEU A 105 1.03 9.44 2.01
N TRP A 106 0.11 8.90 1.21
CA TRP A 106 0.37 7.71 0.40
C TRP A 106 1.46 7.96 -0.65
N LEU A 107 1.39 9.09 -1.36
CA LEU A 107 2.39 9.46 -2.37
C LEU A 107 3.78 9.66 -1.75
N LEU A 108 3.88 10.35 -0.61
CA LEU A 108 5.14 10.54 0.10
C LEU A 108 5.77 9.21 0.53
N VAL A 109 4.96 8.28 1.06
CA VAL A 109 5.44 6.95 1.45
C VAL A 109 5.92 6.15 0.23
N ASN A 110 5.19 6.19 -0.88
CA ASN A 110 5.63 5.52 -2.11
C ASN A 110 6.91 6.13 -2.69
N MET A 111 7.02 7.46 -2.70
CA MET A 111 8.25 8.13 -3.15
C MET A 111 9.45 7.76 -2.27
N ALA A 112 9.26 7.70 -0.96
CA ALA A 112 10.30 7.25 -0.04
C ALA A 112 10.69 5.77 -0.28
N GLY A 113 9.70 4.91 -0.55
CA GLY A 113 9.93 3.51 -0.91
C GLY A 113 10.70 3.35 -2.22
N LEU A 114 10.33 4.10 -3.26
CA LEU A 114 11.03 4.11 -4.55
C LEU A 114 12.46 4.64 -4.41
N ALA A 115 12.67 5.72 -3.65
CA ALA A 115 13.99 6.25 -3.37
C ALA A 115 14.88 5.23 -2.64
N PHE A 116 14.28 4.47 -1.70
CA PHE A 116 14.98 3.38 -1.02
C PHE A 116 15.36 2.24 -1.97
N ILE A 117 14.44 1.80 -2.84
CA ILE A 117 14.74 0.77 -3.85
C ILE A 117 15.85 1.23 -4.80
N ALA A 118 15.78 2.47 -5.29
CA ALA A 118 16.81 3.06 -6.14
C ALA A 118 18.18 3.07 -5.44
N PHE A 119 18.20 3.42 -4.16
CA PHE A 119 19.41 3.34 -3.34
C PHE A 119 19.92 1.90 -3.21
N LEU A 120 19.05 0.91 -2.96
CA LEU A 120 19.47 -0.50 -2.85
C LEU A 120 20.09 -1.01 -4.16
N LEU A 121 19.54 -0.63 -5.32
CA LEU A 121 20.11 -0.97 -6.62
C LEU A 121 21.47 -0.31 -6.84
N TYR A 122 21.63 0.95 -6.45
CA TYR A 122 22.92 1.63 -6.46
C TYR A 122 23.93 0.92 -5.54
N TRP A 123 23.52 0.61 -4.31
CA TRP A 123 24.37 -0.06 -3.33
C TRP A 123 24.81 -1.44 -3.81
N ALA A 124 23.91 -2.24 -4.39
CA ALA A 124 24.24 -3.54 -4.97
C ALA A 124 25.31 -3.44 -6.07
N LYS A 125 25.20 -2.44 -6.96
CA LYS A 125 26.21 -2.18 -8.00
C LYS A 125 27.56 -1.78 -7.39
N THR A 126 27.58 -0.93 -6.35
CA THR A 126 28.84 -0.57 -5.68
C THR A 126 29.52 -1.76 -5.02
N GLN A 127 28.77 -2.71 -4.46
CA GLN A 127 29.38 -3.92 -3.88
C GLN A 127 30.09 -4.77 -4.93
N GLN A 128 29.55 -4.86 -6.14
CA GLN A 128 30.16 -5.60 -7.25
C GLN A 128 31.42 -4.91 -7.80
N ALA A 129 31.50 -3.58 -7.75
CA ALA A 129 32.62 -2.80 -8.27
C ALA A 129 33.78 -2.61 -7.26
N GLY A 130 33.64 -3.13 -6.04
CA GLY A 130 34.57 -2.92 -4.93
C GLY A 130 33.85 -2.29 -3.75
N SER A 131 33.80 -3.02 -2.62
CA SER A 131 33.04 -2.60 -1.44
C SER A 131 33.54 -1.26 -0.89
N ASN A 132 32.67 -0.25 -0.89
CA ASN A 132 32.91 1.01 -0.19
C ASN A 132 32.30 0.93 1.22
N PRO A 133 33.11 0.96 2.30
CA PRO A 133 32.62 0.85 3.68
C PRO A 133 31.60 1.93 4.05
N ALA A 134 31.77 3.16 3.53
CA ALA A 134 30.85 4.26 3.82
C ALA A 134 29.46 4.03 3.20
N VAL A 135 29.41 3.61 1.93
CA VAL A 135 28.14 3.27 1.26
C VAL A 135 27.46 2.08 1.94
N THR A 136 28.25 1.13 2.41
CA THR A 136 27.78 -0.04 3.17
C THR A 136 27.15 0.36 4.51
N ALA A 137 27.80 1.25 5.27
CA ALA A 137 27.26 1.77 6.52
C ALA A 137 25.94 2.54 6.30
N VAL A 138 25.89 3.40 5.26
CA VAL A 138 24.66 4.11 4.88
C VAL A 138 23.55 3.13 4.51
N GLY A 139 23.87 2.04 3.80
CA GLY A 139 22.89 1.01 3.45
C GLY A 139 22.25 0.34 4.67
N TYR A 140 23.06 -0.06 5.66
CA TYR A 140 22.52 -0.62 6.90
C TYR A 140 21.70 0.39 7.70
N LEU A 141 22.13 1.66 7.76
CA LEU A 141 21.36 2.72 8.41
C LEU A 141 20.00 2.94 7.72
N LEU A 142 19.97 2.92 6.38
CA LEU A 142 18.73 3.05 5.61
C LEU A 142 17.79 1.86 5.81
N ILE A 143 18.30 0.63 5.90
CA ILE A 143 17.49 -0.54 6.26
C ILE A 143 16.83 -0.33 7.63
N GLY A 144 17.61 0.11 8.63
CA GLY A 144 17.08 0.42 9.96
C GLY A 144 16.04 1.54 9.93
N ALA A 145 16.29 2.60 9.15
CA ALA A 145 15.37 3.72 8.98
C ALA A 145 14.05 3.32 8.30
N VAL A 146 14.09 2.44 7.30
CA VAL A 146 12.89 1.91 6.62
C VAL A 146 12.11 0.99 7.54
N PHE A 147 12.79 0.11 8.28
CA PHE A 147 12.13 -0.72 9.28
C PHE A 147 11.42 0.15 10.33
N TRP A 148 12.11 1.15 10.88
CA TRP A 148 11.48 2.11 11.80
C TRP A 148 10.35 2.89 11.12
N GLY A 149 10.54 3.27 9.86
CA GLY A 149 9.60 4.01 9.04
C GLY A 149 8.34 3.23 8.64
N LEU A 150 8.32 1.90 8.79
CA LEU A 150 7.19 1.06 8.41
C LEU A 150 5.88 1.48 9.11
N ARG A 151 5.94 2.05 10.32
CA ARG A 151 4.77 2.63 10.99
C ARG A 151 4.10 3.78 10.23
N PHE A 152 4.78 4.40 9.27
CA PHE A 152 4.19 5.42 8.41
C PHE A 152 3.45 4.82 7.20
N SER A 153 3.61 3.52 6.91
CA SER A 153 2.95 2.84 5.78
C SER A 153 1.43 2.80 5.86
N ILE A 154 0.85 3.07 7.04
CA ILE A 154 -0.59 3.08 7.30
C ILE A 154 -1.12 4.48 7.63
N VAL A 155 -0.29 5.52 7.56
CA VAL A 155 -0.68 6.88 7.99
C VAL A 155 -1.66 7.52 7.01
N HIS A 156 -1.70 7.08 5.75
CA HIS A 156 -2.76 7.48 4.81
C HIS A 156 -4.16 7.09 5.32
N ILE A 157 -4.29 5.97 6.04
CA ILE A 157 -5.55 5.53 6.66
C ILE A 157 -6.04 6.58 7.67
N LEU A 158 -5.12 7.17 8.45
CA LEU A 158 -5.43 8.24 9.40
C LEU A 158 -5.93 9.49 8.70
N GLY A 159 -5.27 9.87 7.59
CA GLY A 159 -5.72 10.97 6.73
C GLY A 159 -7.14 10.73 6.22
N ALA A 160 -7.44 9.50 5.77
CA ALA A 160 -8.76 9.15 5.23
C ALA A 160 -9.90 9.24 6.25
N VAL A 161 -9.59 9.03 7.54
CA VAL A 161 -10.56 9.14 8.65
C VAL A 161 -10.51 10.49 9.38
N GLY A 162 -9.62 11.40 8.99
CA GLY A 162 -9.44 12.70 9.66
C GLY A 162 -8.81 12.61 11.07
N TYR A 163 -8.03 11.57 11.34
CA TYR A 163 -7.34 11.41 12.63
C TYR A 163 -6.04 12.23 12.68
N SER A 164 -5.73 12.82 13.84
CA SER A 164 -4.51 13.60 14.06
C SER A 164 -3.24 12.74 13.91
N ILE A 165 -2.42 13.05 12.90
CA ILE A 165 -1.12 12.40 12.68
C ILE A 165 -0.18 12.65 13.87
N ARG A 166 -0.27 13.84 14.47
CA ARG A 166 0.52 14.19 15.66
C ARG A 166 0.21 13.23 16.82
N ASP A 167 -1.06 13.00 17.09
CA ASP A 167 -1.49 12.11 18.18
C ASP A 167 -1.10 10.66 17.90
N TYR A 168 -1.15 10.25 16.64
CA TYR A 168 -0.67 8.94 16.21
C TYR A 168 0.83 8.77 16.50
N ILE A 169 1.67 9.72 16.09
CA ILE A 169 3.12 9.63 16.30
C ILE A 169 3.47 9.52 17.79
N TYR A 170 2.77 10.25 18.67
CA TYR A 170 2.98 10.15 20.11
C TYR A 170 2.55 8.80 20.69
N ARG A 171 1.45 8.20 20.20
CA ARG A 171 0.93 6.91 20.68
C ARG A 171 1.70 5.72 20.15
N VAL A 172 2.23 5.85 18.94
CA VAL A 172 2.87 4.77 18.17
C VAL A 172 4.38 4.95 18.21
N ASN A 173 4.89 5.15 19.43
CA ASN A 173 6.32 5.34 19.66
C ASN A 173 7.04 3.99 19.80
N GLY A 174 8.08 3.78 18.99
CA GLY A 174 8.97 2.62 19.08
C GLY A 174 8.85 1.61 17.94
N ALA A 175 9.86 0.74 17.87
CA ALA A 175 10.03 -0.28 16.82
C ALA A 175 9.00 -1.41 16.87
N MET A 176 8.33 -1.62 18.01
CA MET A 176 7.35 -2.72 18.16
C MET A 176 6.16 -2.58 17.22
N VAL A 177 5.75 -1.35 16.89
CA VAL A 177 4.65 -1.15 15.93
C VAL A 177 5.10 -1.54 14.53
N SER A 178 6.29 -1.11 14.11
CA SER A 178 6.86 -1.53 12.84
C SER A 178 6.99 -3.06 12.77
N LEU A 179 7.44 -3.72 13.83
CA LEU A 179 7.50 -5.18 13.86
C LEU A 179 6.12 -5.83 13.70
N ARG A 180 5.09 -5.30 14.36
CA ARG A 180 3.70 -5.78 14.23
C ARG A 180 3.16 -5.58 12.82
N LEU A 181 3.42 -4.41 12.21
CA LEU A 181 3.00 -4.13 10.83
C LEU A 181 3.77 -4.96 9.82
N LEU A 182 5.04 -5.26 10.05
CA LEU A 182 5.83 -6.18 9.23
C LEU A 182 5.24 -7.59 9.31
N ALA A 183 4.98 -8.11 10.51
CA ALA A 183 4.35 -9.42 10.69
C ALA A 183 2.97 -9.47 10.01
N MET A 184 2.15 -8.44 10.17
CA MET A 184 0.85 -8.32 9.49
C MET A 184 1.02 -8.30 7.96
N MET A 185 1.97 -7.53 7.46
CA MET A 185 2.29 -7.46 6.03
C MET A 185 2.68 -8.84 5.50
N LEU A 186 3.52 -9.59 6.22
CA LEU A 186 3.92 -10.95 5.83
C LEU A 186 2.75 -11.93 5.81
N ILE A 187 1.87 -11.87 6.81
CA ILE A 187 0.65 -12.73 6.87
C ILE A 187 -0.27 -12.43 5.69
N VAL A 188 -0.45 -11.16 5.35
CA VAL A 188 -1.29 -10.73 4.22
C VAL A 188 -0.63 -11.02 2.87
N LEU A 189 0.69 -10.86 2.79
CA LEU A 189 1.47 -11.09 1.57
C LEU A 189 1.50 -12.56 1.19
N LEU A 190 1.66 -13.47 2.16
CA LEU A 190 1.82 -14.91 1.91
C LEU A 190 0.78 -15.51 0.95
N PRO A 191 -0.55 -15.37 1.16
CA PRO A 191 -1.53 -15.93 0.22
C PRO A 191 -1.45 -15.27 -1.16
N VAL A 192 -1.10 -13.98 -1.25
CA VAL A 192 -0.98 -13.29 -2.55
C VAL A 192 0.29 -13.74 -3.27
N SER A 193 1.41 -13.91 -2.56
CA SER A 193 2.68 -14.32 -3.15
C SER A 193 2.64 -15.75 -3.70
N LEU A 194 1.86 -16.65 -3.08
CA LEU A 194 1.66 -18.01 -3.60
C LEU A 194 1.01 -18.01 -4.99
N VAL A 195 0.18 -17.01 -5.29
CA VAL A 195 -0.47 -16.85 -6.60
C VAL A 195 0.36 -15.96 -7.53
N ALA A 196 0.98 -14.91 -7.01
CA ALA A 196 1.77 -13.96 -7.80
C ALA A 196 3.10 -14.53 -8.28
N SER A 197 3.79 -15.33 -7.47
CA SER A 197 5.11 -15.86 -7.83
C SER A 197 5.14 -16.64 -9.15
N PRO A 198 4.25 -17.61 -9.44
CA PRO A 198 4.25 -18.30 -10.73
C PRO A 198 3.89 -17.37 -11.90
N VAL A 199 3.02 -16.38 -11.68
CA VAL A 199 2.64 -15.40 -12.72
C VAL A 199 3.81 -14.47 -13.03
N GLU A 200 4.53 -14.00 -12.01
CA GLU A 200 5.74 -13.19 -12.18
C GLU A 200 6.84 -13.99 -12.87
N ALA A 201 7.06 -15.26 -12.48
CA ALA A 201 8.02 -16.13 -13.14
C ALA A 201 7.69 -16.33 -14.64
N ALA A 202 6.42 -16.62 -14.95
CA ALA A 202 5.96 -16.74 -16.33
C ALA A 202 6.11 -15.42 -17.10
N LEU A 203 5.87 -14.27 -16.46
CA LEU A 203 6.10 -12.96 -17.07
C LEU A 203 7.57 -12.74 -17.41
N PHE A 204 8.48 -13.03 -16.48
CA PHE A 204 9.92 -12.89 -16.71
C PHE A 204 10.42 -13.82 -17.82
N GLU A 205 9.93 -15.06 -17.84
CA GLU A 205 10.24 -16.04 -18.89
C GLU A 205 9.72 -15.56 -20.25
N ALA A 206 8.45 -15.13 -20.33
CA ALA A 206 7.86 -14.60 -21.56
C ALA A 206 8.59 -13.36 -22.10
N ILE A 207 9.08 -12.47 -21.22
CA ILE A 207 9.91 -11.32 -21.62
C ILE A 207 11.25 -11.80 -22.16
N LYS A 208 11.89 -12.77 -21.50
CA LYS A 208 13.19 -13.31 -21.90
C LYS A 208 13.13 -14.06 -23.24
N GLU A 209 12.03 -14.75 -23.50
CA GLU A 209 11.79 -15.49 -24.75
C GLU A 209 11.22 -14.64 -25.89
N GLU A 210 11.07 -13.32 -25.67
CA GLU A 210 10.47 -12.40 -26.64
C GLU A 210 9.09 -12.88 -27.14
N ALA A 211 8.29 -13.42 -26.21
CA ALA A 211 6.96 -13.94 -26.51
C ALA A 211 6.04 -12.87 -27.13
N ALA A 212 4.96 -13.32 -27.77
CA ALA A 212 3.99 -12.44 -28.40
C ALA A 212 3.51 -11.32 -27.45
N PRO A 213 3.44 -10.05 -27.89
CA PRO A 213 3.13 -8.91 -27.02
C PRO A 213 1.84 -9.07 -26.20
N LEU A 214 0.82 -9.70 -26.78
CA LEU A 214 -0.45 -9.99 -26.12
C LEU A 214 -0.28 -10.90 -24.90
N HIS A 215 0.61 -11.90 -24.98
CA HIS A 215 0.89 -12.81 -23.88
C HIS A 215 1.57 -12.08 -22.72
N VAL A 216 2.60 -11.28 -23.02
CA VAL A 216 3.33 -10.48 -22.03
C VAL A 216 2.40 -9.44 -21.37
N SER A 217 1.58 -8.74 -22.15
CA SER A 217 0.60 -7.78 -21.63
C SER A 217 -0.47 -8.44 -20.76
N GLY A 218 -0.91 -9.66 -21.12
CA GLY A 218 -1.86 -10.44 -20.32
C GLY A 218 -1.28 -10.82 -18.95
N LEU A 219 -0.05 -11.32 -18.92
CA LEU A 219 0.66 -11.65 -17.67
C LEU A 219 0.93 -10.40 -16.82
N LEU A 220 1.31 -9.29 -17.45
CA LEU A 220 1.52 -8.00 -16.77
C LEU A 220 0.24 -7.50 -16.11
N LEU A 221 -0.90 -7.60 -16.80
CA LEU A 221 -2.21 -7.26 -16.24
C LEU A 221 -2.52 -8.13 -15.01
N MET A 222 -2.25 -9.43 -15.06
CA MET A 222 -2.42 -10.32 -13.90
C MET A 222 -1.56 -9.89 -12.71
N VAL A 223 -0.28 -9.55 -12.94
CA VAL A 223 0.61 -9.03 -11.88
C VAL A 223 0.04 -7.74 -11.27
N VAL A 224 -0.44 -6.80 -12.10
CA VAL A 224 -1.06 -5.56 -11.61
C VAL A 224 -2.31 -5.86 -10.78
N VAL A 225 -3.19 -6.77 -11.23
CA VAL A 225 -4.37 -7.18 -10.47
C VAL A 225 -3.97 -7.75 -9.10
N LEU A 226 -2.97 -8.64 -9.06
CA LEU A 226 -2.49 -9.24 -7.81
C LEU A 226 -1.86 -8.22 -6.86
N LYS A 227 -1.14 -7.23 -7.39
CA LYS A 227 -0.65 -6.08 -6.60
C LYS A 227 -1.80 -5.31 -5.93
N PHE A 228 -2.91 -5.09 -6.65
CA PHE A 228 -4.09 -4.44 -6.09
C PHE A 228 -4.84 -5.31 -5.07
N VAL A 229 -4.84 -6.63 -5.25
CA VAL A 229 -5.38 -7.57 -4.24
C VAL A 229 -4.57 -7.48 -2.94
N PHE A 230 -3.23 -7.53 -3.03
CA PHE A 230 -2.37 -7.34 -1.87
C PHE A 230 -2.61 -5.97 -1.20
N LEU A 231 -2.62 -4.91 -2.00
CA LEU A 231 -2.86 -3.55 -1.53
C LEU A 231 -4.19 -3.45 -0.78
N SER A 232 -5.25 -4.05 -1.33
CA SER A 232 -6.57 -4.10 -0.71
C SER A 232 -6.56 -4.85 0.62
N PHE A 233 -5.96 -6.05 0.68
CA PHE A 233 -5.88 -6.81 1.93
C PHE A 233 -5.04 -6.08 2.98
N PHE A 234 -3.90 -5.50 2.60
CA PHE A 234 -3.01 -4.83 3.53
C PHE A 234 -3.63 -3.56 4.10
N ASN A 235 -4.33 -2.78 3.27
CA ASN A 235 -5.09 -1.62 3.73
C ASN A 235 -6.16 -2.00 4.74
N ALA A 236 -6.95 -3.04 4.43
CA ALA A 236 -8.02 -3.50 5.30
C ALA A 236 -7.46 -3.98 6.64
N ALA A 237 -6.40 -4.80 6.62
CA ALA A 237 -5.70 -5.23 7.82
C ALA A 237 -5.16 -4.03 8.61
N GLY A 238 -4.61 -3.02 7.93
CA GLY A 238 -4.17 -1.76 8.51
C GLY A 238 -5.27 -0.98 9.23
N VAL A 239 -6.49 -0.95 8.69
CA VAL A 239 -7.66 -0.34 9.35
C VAL A 239 -7.95 -1.03 10.68
N PHE A 240 -8.00 -2.37 10.70
CA PHE A 240 -8.24 -3.12 11.93
C PHE A 240 -7.09 -3.00 12.94
N ALA A 241 -5.85 -3.04 12.47
CA ALA A 241 -4.66 -2.81 13.28
C ALA A 241 -4.69 -1.44 13.95
N LEU A 242 -5.06 -0.38 13.23
CA LEU A 242 -5.18 0.96 13.80
C LEU A 242 -6.29 1.05 14.84
N ARG A 243 -7.44 0.41 14.61
CA ARG A 243 -8.53 0.36 15.60
C ARG A 243 -8.05 -0.25 16.91
N GLU A 244 -7.32 -1.35 16.84
CA GLU A 244 -6.78 -2.04 18.01
C GLU A 244 -5.65 -1.24 18.68
N MET A 245 -4.70 -0.70 17.92
CA MET A 245 -3.58 0.10 18.43
C MET A 245 -4.05 1.38 19.13
N LEU A 246 -5.02 2.08 18.54
CA LEU A 246 -5.50 3.36 19.04
C LEU A 246 -6.63 3.22 20.06
N LYS A 247 -7.12 1.99 20.28
CA LYS A 247 -8.31 1.70 21.09
C LYS A 247 -9.48 2.60 20.71
N ILE A 248 -9.66 2.85 19.40
CA ILE A 248 -10.80 3.61 18.90
C ILE A 248 -12.02 2.71 19.14
N GLY A 249 -12.65 2.90 20.30
CA GLY A 249 -13.80 2.13 20.71
C GLY A 249 -14.90 2.25 19.68
N THR A 250 -15.41 1.11 19.22
CA THR A 250 -16.62 0.97 18.41
C THR A 250 -17.85 1.67 19.04
N GLY A 251 -17.78 2.07 20.31
CA GLY A 251 -18.85 2.73 21.05
C GLY A 251 -19.07 4.23 20.78
N LYS A 252 -18.14 4.98 20.16
CA LYS A 252 -18.38 6.42 19.88
C LYS A 252 -19.02 6.71 18.52
N ALA A 253 -18.99 5.75 17.59
CA ALA A 253 -19.64 5.90 16.28
C ALA A 253 -21.16 5.63 16.30
N GLN A 254 -21.71 5.08 17.39
CA GLN A 254 -23.14 4.80 17.54
C GLN A 254 -23.89 5.82 18.44
N GLY A 255 -23.21 6.86 18.92
CA GLY A 255 -23.77 7.80 19.92
C GLY A 255 -24.27 9.15 19.40
N ALA A 256 -24.24 9.42 18.08
CA ALA A 256 -24.64 10.71 17.50
C ALA A 256 -25.88 10.59 16.59
N GLY A 257 -26.77 9.65 16.91
CA GLY A 257 -28.00 9.38 16.16
C GLY A 257 -29.04 8.68 17.02
N ARG A 258 -29.43 9.32 18.13
CA ARG A 258 -30.72 9.14 18.79
C ARG A 258 -31.21 10.50 19.25
#